data_AF-A0A4Y1ZH72-F1
#
_entry.id   AF-A0A4Y1ZH72-F1
#
_cell.length_a   1.000
_cell.length_b   1.000
_cell.length_c   1.000
_cell.angle_alpha   90.00
_cell.angle_beta   90.00
_cell.angle_gamma   90.00
#
_symmetry.space_group_name_H-M   'P 1'
#
loop_
_entity.id
_entity.type
_entity.pdbx_description
1 polymer ?
#
loop_
_entity_poly.entity_id
_entity_poly.type
_entity_poly.pdbx_seq_one_letter_code
_entity_poly.pdbx_strand_id
1 'polypeptide(L)' 'MIQAGFSIKLVKEPMATEEMVRSIPEMKDENRRPMFLIISAEK' A
#
# COMPACT_ATOMS: atom_id res chain seq x y z
N MET A 1 8.47 12.62 -8.50
CA MET A 1 8.80 12.96 -7.10
C MET A 1 10.25 13.36 -6.94
N ILE A 2 11.22 12.46 -7.18
CA ILE A 2 12.66 12.77 -7.03
C ILE A 2 13.09 13.95 -7.89
N GLN A 3 12.75 13.94 -9.20
CA GLN A 3 13.03 15.07 -10.10
C GLN A 3 12.34 16.37 -9.70
N ALA A 4 11.27 16.30 -8.90
CA ALA A 4 10.56 17.47 -8.38
C ALA A 4 11.13 17.94 -7.02
N GLY A 5 12.26 17.36 -6.57
CA GLY A 5 12.97 17.74 -5.35
C GLY A 5 12.56 16.98 -4.08
N PHE A 6 11.67 15.99 -4.16
CA PHE A 6 11.23 15.26 -2.98
C PHE A 6 12.15 14.08 -2.64
N SER A 7 12.48 13.93 -1.37
CA SER A 7 13.11 12.74 -0.79
C SER A 7 12.05 11.70 -0.43
N ILE A 8 12.12 10.52 -1.04
CA ILE A 8 11.22 9.41 -0.72
C ILE A 8 11.66 8.79 0.61
N LYS A 9 10.75 8.74 1.58
CA LYS A 9 10.99 8.16 2.90
C LYS A 9 10.49 6.72 3.00
N LEU A 10 9.37 6.42 2.34
CA LEU A 10 8.72 5.12 2.44
C LEU A 10 7.90 4.85 1.18
N VAL A 11 7.92 3.60 0.75
CA VAL A 11 7.03 3.06 -0.28
C VAL A 11 6.38 1.81 0.29
N LYS A 12 5.06 1.69 0.17
CA LYS A 12 4.28 0.55 0.65
C LYS A 12 3.24 0.13 -0.38
N GLU A 13 3.18 -1.17 -0.61
CA GLU A 13 2.13 -1.84 -1.36
C GLU A 13 1.30 -2.65 -0.35
N PRO A 14 0.26 -2.05 0.25
CA PRO A 14 -0.47 -2.70 1.34
C PRO A 14 -1.27 -3.91 0.83
N MET A 15 -1.40 -4.88 1.72
CA MET A 15 -2.21 -6.09 1.56
C MET A 15 -3.29 -6.13 2.65
N ALA A 16 -4.35 -6.91 2.43
CA ALA A 16 -5.37 -7.13 3.45
C ALA A 16 -4.80 -7.92 4.62
N THR A 17 -5.03 -7.42 5.84
CA THR A 17 -4.63 -8.07 7.09
C THR A 17 -5.53 -9.27 7.37
N GLU A 18 -5.07 -10.18 8.23
CA GLU A 18 -5.89 -11.33 8.63
C GLU A 18 -7.24 -10.92 9.25
N GLU A 19 -7.26 -9.85 10.04
CA GLU A 19 -8.49 -9.32 10.63
C GLU A 19 -9.47 -8.83 9.55
N MET A 20 -8.96 -8.13 8.53
CA MET A 20 -9.76 -7.69 7.39
C MET A 20 -10.30 -8.86 6.59
N VAL A 21 -9.47 -9.89 6.33
CA VAL A 21 -9.92 -11.10 5.62
C VAL A 21 -10.96 -11.89 6.44
N ARG A 22 -10.85 -11.90 7.77
CA ARG A 22 -11.82 -12.56 8.64
C ARG A 22 -13.16 -11.83 8.71
N SER A 23 -13.14 -10.49 8.71
CA SER A 23 -14.35 -9.66 8.79
C SER A 23 -15.01 -9.44 7.42
N ILE A 24 -14.23 -9.43 6.35
CA ILE A 24 -14.65 -9.23 4.96
C ILE A 24 -13.94 -10.29 4.08
N PRO A 25 -14.53 -11.48 3.90
CA PRO A 25 -13.90 -12.59 3.18
C PRO A 25 -13.45 -12.24 1.75
N GLU A 26 -14.17 -11.33 1.08
CA GLU A 26 -13.86 -10.82 -0.26
C GLU A 26 -12.50 -10.10 -0.31
N MET A 27 -12.02 -9.55 0.81
CA MET A 27 -10.69 -8.90 0.89
C MET A 27 -9.53 -9.88 0.69
N LYS A 28 -9.78 -11.19 0.67
CA LYS A 28 -8.75 -12.18 0.32
C LYS A 28 -8.22 -11.97 -1.11
N ASP A 29 -9.03 -11.44 -2.02
CA ASP A 29 -8.60 -11.18 -3.40
C ASP A 29 -7.58 -10.03 -3.50
N GLU A 30 -7.60 -9.07 -2.55
CA GLU A 30 -6.60 -7.99 -2.46
C GLU A 30 -5.18 -8.53 -2.22
N ASN A 31 -5.05 -9.73 -1.66
CA ASN A 31 -3.74 -10.35 -1.41
C ASN A 31 -3.15 -11.02 -2.66
N ARG A 32 -3.88 -11.05 -3.78
CA ARG A 32 -3.40 -11.66 -5.03
C ARG A 32 -2.55 -10.70 -5.87
N ARG A 33 -2.76 -9.40 -5.70
CA ARG A 33 -1.97 -8.34 -6.34
C ARG A 33 -2.15 -7.03 -5.57
N PRO A 34 -1.11 -6.19 -5.44
CA PRO A 34 -1.28 -4.87 -4.85
C PRO A 34 -2.26 -4.04 -5.67
N MET A 35 -3.29 -3.52 -5.02
CA MET A 35 -4.20 -2.56 -5.64
C MET A 35 -3.67 -1.12 -5.49
N PHE A 36 -2.94 -0.84 -4.41
CA PHE A 36 -2.48 0.50 -4.07
C PHE A 36 -0.96 0.58 -3.95
N LEU A 37 -0.43 1.76 -4.29
CA LEU A 37 0.94 2.16 -4.02
C LEU A 37 0.89 3.43 -3.14
N ILE A 38 1.39 3.32 -1.91
CA ILE A 38 1.45 4.42 -0.95
C ILE A 38 2.90 4.88 -0.84
N ILE A 39 3.13 6.18 -1.06
CA ILE A 39 4.46 6.80 -0.99
C ILE A 39 4.43 7.92 0.03
N SER A 40 5.34 7.88 1.00
CA SER A 40 5.65 9.00 1.88
C SER A 40 6.91 9.70 1.38
N ALA A 41 6.83 11.01 1.21
CA ALA A 41 7.95 11.82 0.74
C ALA A 41 7.97 13.18 1.44
N GLU A 42 9.17 13.68 1.64
CA GLU A 42 9.45 15.00 2.21
C GLU A 42 10.09 15.87 1.13
N LYS A 43 9.81 17.17 1.15
CA LYS A 43 10.42 18.13 0.21
C LYS A 43 11.73 18.66 0.77
#